data_AF-A0A2P5FFA6-F1
#
_entry.id   AF-A0A2P5FFA6-F1
#
_cell.length_a   1.000
_cell.length_b   1.000
_cell.length_c   1.000
_cell.angle_alpha   90.00
_cell.angle_beta   90.00
_cell.angle_gamma   90.00
#
_symmetry.space_group_name_H-M   'P 1'
#
loop_
_entity.id
_entity.type
_entity.pdbx_description
1 polymer ?
#
loop_
_entity_poly.entity_id
_entity_poly.type
_entity_poly.pdbx_seq_one_letter_code
_entity_poly.pdbx_strand_id
1 'polypeptide(L)'
;MNSCLKKFVKAEYPLREFISSTDLTFSKMRHTELQHDYTSKHTSPQLPPRDNALQIYYEQCGKVFTRELYYKVAEQISKKNAYYIINCQDEATSHIFSLGKFPQGDLGYKVTQNLLQQYLNCTCLLFKTNGYPCRYIWAVMKFIGIRIIPDSLIIKR
;
A
#
# COMPACT_ATOMS: atom_id res chain seq x y z
N MET A 1 14.00 13.37 9.08
CA MET A 1 14.60 13.75 10.39
C MET A 1 13.65 13.26 11.49
N ASN A 2 14.03 12.21 12.23
CA ASN A 2 13.17 11.43 13.13
C ASN A 2 12.50 12.28 14.22
N SER A 3 11.22 12.05 14.50
CA SER A 3 10.46 12.78 15.54
C SER A 3 11.05 12.58 16.94
N CYS A 4 11.73 11.46 17.19
CA CYS A 4 12.54 11.23 18.38
C CYS A 4 13.60 12.32 18.55
N LEU A 5 14.43 12.57 17.53
CA LEU A 5 15.53 13.55 17.62
C LEU A 5 15.02 14.95 17.98
N LYS A 6 13.83 15.35 17.52
CA LYS A 6 13.22 16.65 17.87
C LYS A 6 12.81 16.77 19.35
N LYS A 7 12.48 15.67 20.03
CA LYS A 7 12.20 15.69 21.47
C LYS A 7 13.48 15.75 22.31
N PHE A 8 14.56 15.16 21.83
CA PHE A 8 15.82 15.03 22.58
C PHE A 8 16.76 16.23 22.43
N VAL A 9 16.65 17.02 21.35
CA VAL A 9 17.40 18.28 21.19
C VAL A 9 16.89 19.39 22.14
N LYS A 10 15.69 19.24 22.71
CA LYS A 10 15.10 20.22 23.64
C LYS A 10 15.51 20.02 25.11
N ALA A 11 16.17 18.92 25.45
CA ALA A 11 16.52 18.60 26.84
C ALA A 11 18.04 18.47 26.97
N GLU A 12 18.64 19.22 27.89
CA GLU A 12 20.07 19.21 28.21
C GLU A 12 20.47 17.88 28.89
N TYR A 13 20.49 16.78 28.14
CA TYR A 13 20.94 15.49 28.66
C TYR A 13 22.46 15.34 28.58
N PRO A 14 23.14 14.79 29.61
CA PRO A 14 24.56 14.49 29.55
C PRO A 14 24.87 13.52 28.40
N LEU A 15 25.89 13.84 27.60
CA LEU A 15 26.33 13.11 26.40
C LEU A 15 26.41 11.58 26.58
N ARG A 16 26.76 11.11 27.77
CA ARG A 16 26.84 9.68 28.09
C ARG A 16 25.47 8.98 28.08
N GLU A 17 24.44 9.63 28.63
CA GLU A 17 23.06 9.10 28.62
C GLU A 17 22.46 9.14 27.22
N PHE A 18 22.84 10.14 26.43
CA PHE A 18 22.50 10.21 25.01
C PHE A 18 23.09 9.01 24.24
N ILE A 19 24.39 8.74 24.36
CA ILE A 19 25.02 7.62 23.64
C ILE A 19 24.38 6.29 24.05
N SER A 20 24.25 6.02 25.36
CA SER A 20 23.64 4.77 25.83
C SER A 20 22.17 4.60 25.43
N SER A 21 21.37 5.68 25.45
CA SER A 21 19.98 5.63 25.00
C SER A 21 19.88 5.40 23.49
N THR A 22 20.74 6.04 22.70
CA THR A 22 20.77 5.84 21.24
C THR A 22 21.16 4.41 20.87
N ASP A 23 22.20 3.84 21.47
CA ASP A 23 22.63 2.46 21.25
C ASP A 23 21.54 1.44 21.62
N LEU A 24 20.81 1.70 22.70
CA LEU A 24 19.66 0.89 23.10
C LEU A 24 18.54 0.95 22.06
N THR A 25 18.21 2.14 21.53
CA THR A 25 17.23 2.26 20.43
C THR A 25 17.68 1.56 19.16
N PHE A 26 18.94 1.69 18.74
CA PHE A 26 19.45 1.01 17.56
C PHE A 26 19.49 -0.51 17.72
N SER A 27 19.82 -1.00 18.90
CA SER A 27 19.78 -2.44 19.21
C SER A 27 18.35 -2.97 19.19
N LYS A 28 17.39 -2.23 19.77
CA LYS A 28 15.96 -2.56 19.67
C LYS A 28 15.47 -2.58 18.23
N MET A 29 15.81 -1.57 17.42
CA MET A 29 15.47 -1.52 15.99
C MET A 29 16.02 -2.74 15.25
N ARG A 30 17.32 -3.07 15.43
CA ARG A 30 17.94 -4.26 14.83
C ARG A 30 17.25 -5.56 15.25
N HIS A 31 16.90 -5.71 16.52
CA HIS A 31 16.18 -6.90 16.99
C HIS A 31 14.76 -7.00 16.41
N THR A 32 14.04 -5.87 16.28
CA THR A 32 12.71 -5.85 15.66
C THR A 32 12.81 -6.17 14.15
N GLU A 33 13.79 -5.61 13.46
CA GLU A 33 14.07 -5.91 12.05
C GLU A 33 14.41 -7.40 11.85
N LEU A 34 15.28 -7.96 12.69
CA LEU A 34 15.63 -9.38 12.65
C LEU A 34 14.41 -10.28 12.91
N GLN A 35 13.52 -9.91 13.83
CA GLN A 35 12.29 -10.64 14.09
C GLN A 35 11.30 -10.52 12.91
N HIS A 36 11.19 -9.36 12.28
CA HIS A 36 10.36 -9.16 11.09
C HIS A 36 10.90 -9.95 9.89
N ASP A 37 12.21 -9.95 9.68
CA ASP A 37 12.87 -10.75 8.65
C ASP A 37 12.65 -12.25 8.87
N TYR A 38 12.85 -12.73 10.10
CA TYR A 38 12.60 -14.12 10.45
C TYR A 38 11.12 -14.49 10.20
N THR A 39 10.20 -13.68 10.70
CA THR A 39 8.75 -13.94 10.56
C THR A 39 8.28 -13.85 9.11
N SER A 40 8.86 -12.97 8.30
CA SER A 40 8.56 -12.86 6.86
C SER A 40 9.14 -14.02 6.06
N LYS A 41 10.29 -14.56 6.45
CA LYS A 41 10.94 -15.71 5.79
C LYS A 41 10.27 -17.04 6.14
N HIS A 42 9.71 -17.17 7.34
CA HIS A 42 9.23 -18.45 7.87
C HIS A 42 7.70 -18.57 7.95
N THR A 43 6.92 -17.58 7.53
CA THR A 43 5.46 -17.67 7.62
C THR A 43 4.75 -16.87 6.52
N SER A 44 3.85 -17.53 5.78
CA SER A 44 2.98 -16.88 4.80
C SER A 44 1.85 -16.09 5.49
N PRO A 45 1.44 -14.95 4.95
CA PRO A 45 0.29 -14.21 5.49
C PRO A 45 -1.01 -15.03 5.36
N GLN A 46 -1.93 -14.84 6.32
CA GLN A 46 -3.23 -15.51 6.29
C GLN A 46 -4.09 -14.95 5.15
N LEU A 47 -4.62 -15.86 4.32
CA LEU A 47 -5.56 -15.52 3.26
C LEU A 47 -6.97 -15.38 3.86
N PRO A 48 -7.79 -14.43 3.38
CA PRO A 48 -9.21 -14.41 3.71
C PRO A 48 -9.93 -15.68 3.20
N PRO A 49 -11.16 -15.95 3.66
CA PRO A 49 -11.93 -17.12 3.24
C PRO A 49 -12.07 -17.23 1.72
N ARG A 50 -11.97 -18.46 1.19
CA ARG A 50 -11.90 -18.73 -0.27
C ARG A 50 -13.16 -18.33 -1.05
N ASP A 51 -14.29 -18.10 -0.40
CA ASP A 51 -15.56 -17.69 -1.04
C ASP A 51 -15.58 -16.22 -1.50
N ASN A 52 -14.46 -15.51 -1.40
CA ASN A 52 -14.36 -14.14 -1.88
C ASN A 52 -14.02 -14.11 -3.38
N ALA A 53 -14.84 -13.45 -4.20
CA ALA A 53 -14.57 -13.24 -5.64
C ALA A 53 -13.23 -12.52 -5.94
N LEU A 54 -12.59 -11.96 -4.92
CA LEU A 54 -11.30 -11.27 -4.99
C LEU A 54 -10.12 -12.14 -4.52
N GLN A 55 -10.34 -13.43 -4.26
CA GLN A 55 -9.34 -14.37 -3.76
C GLN A 55 -8.04 -14.32 -4.57
N ILE A 56 -8.15 -14.20 -5.90
CA ILE A 56 -7.00 -14.11 -6.81
C ILE A 56 -6.04 -12.98 -6.44
N TYR A 57 -6.55 -11.83 -6.00
CA TYR A 57 -5.72 -10.69 -5.65
C TYR A 57 -5.02 -10.90 -4.31
N TYR A 58 -5.71 -11.46 -3.32
CA TYR A 58 -5.09 -11.79 -2.03
C TYR A 58 -3.96 -12.81 -2.21
N GLU A 59 -4.17 -13.84 -3.02
CA GLU A 59 -3.13 -14.84 -3.30
C GLU A 59 -1.92 -14.25 -4.03
N GLN A 60 -2.15 -13.40 -5.03
CA GLN A 60 -1.06 -12.70 -5.73
C GLN A 60 -0.31 -11.75 -4.78
N CYS A 61 -1.03 -10.96 -3.97
CA CYS A 61 -0.42 -10.07 -3.01
C CYS A 61 0.41 -10.80 -1.96
N GLY A 62 -0.03 -11.98 -1.50
CA GLY A 62 0.70 -12.78 -0.52
C GLY A 62 2.03 -13.33 -1.05
N LYS A 63 2.18 -13.45 -2.38
CA LYS A 63 3.42 -13.88 -3.05
C LYS A 63 4.38 -12.73 -3.34
N VAL A 64 3.83 -11.55 -3.57
CA VAL A 64 4.59 -10.40 -4.09
C VAL A 64 4.97 -9.41 -3.00
N PHE A 65 4.09 -9.15 -2.03
CA PHE A 65 4.34 -8.18 -0.97
C PHE A 65 4.93 -8.85 0.27
N THR A 66 5.75 -8.12 1.02
CA THR A 66 6.16 -8.54 2.36
C THR A 66 4.94 -8.70 3.26
N ARG A 67 5.05 -9.52 4.31
CA ARG A 67 3.93 -9.80 5.23
C ARG A 67 3.28 -8.53 5.79
N GLU A 68 4.07 -7.52 6.17
CA GLU A 68 3.54 -6.26 6.69
C GLU A 68 2.76 -5.47 5.63
N LEU A 69 3.27 -5.40 4.41
CA LEU A 69 2.60 -4.72 3.31
C LEU A 69 1.35 -5.46 2.87
N TYR A 70 1.38 -6.79 2.89
CA TYR A 70 0.24 -7.64 2.56
C TYR A 70 -1.00 -7.24 3.38
N TYR A 71 -0.89 -7.09 4.71
CA TYR A 71 -2.06 -6.74 5.52
C TYR A 71 -2.62 -5.35 5.18
N LYS A 72 -1.75 -4.39 4.88
CA LYS A 72 -2.18 -3.05 4.42
C LYS A 72 -2.89 -3.13 3.07
N VAL A 73 -2.37 -3.92 2.14
CA VAL A 73 -2.96 -4.14 0.81
C VAL A 73 -4.29 -4.89 0.93
N ALA A 74 -4.36 -5.93 1.73
CA ALA A 74 -5.57 -6.71 1.98
C ALA A 74 -6.71 -5.82 2.52
N GLU A 75 -6.38 -4.88 3.40
CA GLU A 75 -7.32 -3.86 3.87
C GLU A 75 -7.79 -2.93 2.74
N GLN A 76 -6.89 -2.51 1.83
CA GLN A 76 -7.28 -1.72 0.66
C GLN A 76 -8.23 -2.49 -0.27
N ILE A 77 -7.95 -3.77 -0.53
CA ILE A 77 -8.78 -4.64 -1.37
C ILE A 77 -10.17 -4.79 -0.75
N SER A 78 -10.27 -5.00 0.57
CA SER A 78 -11.54 -5.11 1.28
C SER A 78 -12.35 -3.79 1.20
N LYS A 79 -11.70 -2.67 1.48
CA LYS A 79 -12.34 -1.34 1.46
C LYS A 79 -12.79 -0.88 0.08
N LYS A 80 -12.32 -1.51 -1.01
CA LYS A 80 -12.70 -1.12 -2.37
C LYS A 80 -14.20 -1.27 -2.62
N ASN A 81 -14.88 -2.19 -1.93
CA ASN A 81 -16.30 -2.50 -2.19
C ASN A 81 -17.24 -1.32 -1.93
N ALA A 82 -16.80 -0.34 -1.12
CA ALA A 82 -17.53 0.91 -0.92
C ALA A 82 -17.43 1.87 -2.13
N TYR A 83 -16.59 1.58 -3.13
CA TYR A 83 -16.30 2.47 -4.25
C TYR A 83 -16.75 1.87 -5.58
N TYR A 84 -17.18 2.74 -6.49
CA TYR A 84 -17.65 2.39 -7.82
C TYR A 84 -17.19 3.43 -8.85
N ILE A 85 -17.23 3.08 -10.14
CA ILE A 85 -16.86 4.00 -11.23
C ILE A 85 -18.08 4.85 -11.57
N ILE A 86 -17.94 6.17 -11.50
CA ILE A 86 -18.98 7.13 -11.91
C ILE A 86 -18.88 7.42 -13.40
N ASN A 87 -17.66 7.61 -13.89
CA ASN A 87 -17.41 8.00 -15.28
C ASN A 87 -16.08 7.41 -15.78
N CYS A 88 -16.03 7.16 -17.09
CA CYS A 88 -14.83 6.80 -17.83
C CYS A 88 -14.63 7.83 -18.95
N GLN A 89 -13.47 8.45 -19.00
CA GLN A 89 -13.08 9.37 -20.07
C GLN A 89 -11.91 8.75 -20.83
N ASP A 90 -12.09 8.59 -22.13
CA ASP A 90 -11.06 8.03 -23.00
C ASP A 90 -10.31 9.16 -23.70
N GLU A 91 -9.00 9.17 -23.52
CA GLU A 91 -8.06 10.07 -24.20
C GLU A 91 -7.20 9.26 -25.16
N ALA A 92 -6.47 9.93 -26.06
CA ALA A 92 -5.66 9.27 -27.09
C ALA A 92 -4.64 8.25 -26.56
N THR A 93 -4.12 8.45 -25.34
CA THR A 93 -3.08 7.60 -24.73
C THR A 93 -3.41 7.12 -23.32
N SER A 94 -4.59 7.47 -22.80
CA SER A 94 -4.96 7.24 -21.41
C SER A 94 -6.46 7.06 -21.23
N HIS A 95 -6.86 6.26 -20.23
CA HIS A 95 -8.23 6.23 -19.74
C HIS A 95 -8.29 6.80 -18.33
N ILE A 96 -9.22 7.72 -18.08
CA ILE A 96 -9.42 8.36 -16.78
C ILE A 96 -10.73 7.88 -16.18
N PHE A 97 -10.62 7.20 -15.05
CA PHE A 97 -11.74 6.67 -14.28
C PHE A 97 -12.02 7.58 -13.09
N SER A 98 -13.24 8.10 -12.99
CA SER A 98 -13.70 8.87 -11.82
C SER A 98 -14.44 7.96 -10.85
N LEU A 99 -14.10 8.03 -9.56
CA LEU A 99 -14.62 7.11 -8.53
C LEU A 99 -15.58 7.81 -7.56
N GLY A 100 -16.69 7.13 -7.32
CA GLY A 100 -17.64 7.44 -6.27
C GLY A 100 -17.51 6.50 -5.08
N LYS A 101 -18.06 6.92 -3.94
CA LYS A 101 -18.21 6.11 -2.74
C LYS A 101 -19.68 6.01 -2.37
N PHE A 102 -20.18 4.82 -2.10
CA PHE A 102 -21.55 4.65 -1.60
C PHE A 102 -21.60 4.91 -0.07
N PRO A 103 -22.56 5.70 0.44
CA PRO A 103 -23.63 6.43 -0.27
C PRO A 103 -23.26 7.88 -0.67
N GLN A 104 -22.03 8.34 -0.44
CA GLN A 104 -21.64 9.74 -0.59
C GLN A 104 -21.65 10.30 -2.04
N GLY A 105 -21.52 9.44 -3.06
CA GLY A 105 -21.38 9.89 -4.45
C GLY A 105 -19.94 10.22 -4.81
N ASP A 106 -19.74 11.24 -5.65
CA ASP A 106 -18.41 11.65 -6.13
C ASP A 106 -17.55 12.27 -5.01
N LEU A 107 -16.33 11.76 -4.86
CA LEU A 107 -15.34 12.27 -3.92
C LEU A 107 -14.14 12.92 -4.62
N GLY A 108 -14.16 13.04 -5.95
CA GLY A 108 -13.09 13.63 -6.76
C GLY A 108 -11.86 12.74 -6.94
N TYR A 109 -11.92 11.47 -6.53
CA TYR A 109 -10.81 10.53 -6.77
C TYR A 109 -10.81 10.06 -8.22
N LYS A 110 -9.65 10.15 -8.87
CA LYS A 110 -9.45 9.70 -10.23
C LYS A 110 -8.31 8.70 -10.31
N VAL A 111 -8.45 7.74 -11.20
CA VAL A 111 -7.39 6.81 -11.58
C VAL A 111 -7.18 6.94 -13.07
N THR A 112 -5.93 7.19 -13.46
CA THR A 112 -5.53 7.26 -14.85
C THR A 112 -4.79 5.98 -15.20
N GLN A 113 -5.26 5.27 -16.21
CA GLN A 113 -4.55 4.17 -16.84
C GLN A 113 -3.79 4.72 -18.05
N ASN A 114 -2.48 4.61 -18.04
CA ASN A 114 -1.68 4.90 -19.23
C ASN A 114 -1.63 3.65 -20.12
N LEU A 115 -2.08 3.75 -21.37
CA LEU A 115 -2.18 2.62 -22.28
C LEU A 115 -0.82 2.17 -22.83
N LEU A 116 0.09 3.13 -23.03
CA LEU A 116 1.43 2.88 -23.60
C LEU A 116 2.35 2.18 -22.59
N GLN A 117 2.38 2.68 -21.36
CA GLN A 117 3.27 2.21 -20.30
C GLN A 117 2.59 1.21 -19.34
N GLN A 118 1.30 0.92 -19.54
CA GLN A 118 0.51 -0.04 -18.75
C GLN A 118 0.62 0.16 -17.23
N TYR A 119 0.67 1.42 -16.77
CA TYR A 119 0.63 1.76 -15.35
C TYR A 119 -0.66 2.47 -14.98
N LEU A 120 -1.04 2.32 -13.72
CA LEU A 120 -2.20 2.95 -13.10
C LEU A 120 -1.70 3.97 -12.09
N ASN A 121 -2.15 5.22 -12.21
CA ASN A 121 -1.85 6.27 -11.26
C ASN A 121 -3.15 6.77 -10.63
N CYS A 122 -3.12 7.08 -9.33
CA CYS A 122 -4.29 7.57 -8.61
C CYS A 122 -4.00 8.93 -7.98
N THR A 123 -5.00 9.81 -8.01
CA THR A 123 -4.91 11.16 -7.40
C THR A 123 -4.72 11.12 -5.89
N CYS A 124 -4.99 10.00 -5.21
CA CYS A 124 -4.72 9.86 -3.77
C CYS A 124 -3.23 9.72 -3.43
N LEU A 125 -2.36 9.51 -4.42
CA LEU A 125 -0.89 9.38 -4.29
C LEU A 125 -0.36 8.25 -3.39
N LEU A 126 -1.22 7.43 -2.78
CA LEU A 126 -0.82 6.37 -1.85
C LEU A 126 0.23 5.41 -2.43
N PHE A 127 0.12 5.05 -3.71
CA PHE A 127 1.11 4.18 -4.36
C PHE A 127 2.48 4.85 -4.42
N LYS A 128 2.54 6.14 -4.76
CA LYS A 128 3.80 6.91 -4.82
C LYS A 128 4.41 7.11 -3.44
N THR A 129 3.60 7.25 -2.38
CA THR A 129 4.10 7.50 -1.02
C THR A 129 4.41 6.25 -0.22
N ASN A 130 3.63 5.18 -0.39
CA ASN A 130 3.68 3.99 0.46
C ASN A 130 4.05 2.71 -0.31
N GLY A 131 4.08 2.77 -1.64
CA GLY A 131 4.56 1.67 -2.48
C GLY A 131 3.59 0.50 -2.68
N TYR A 132 2.30 0.70 -2.44
CA TYR A 132 1.28 -0.31 -2.70
C TYR A 132 -0.05 0.28 -3.20
N PRO A 133 -0.84 -0.47 -4.00
CA PRO A 133 -2.04 0.08 -4.63
C PRO A 133 -3.12 0.45 -3.63
N CYS A 134 -3.77 1.60 -3.85
CA CYS A 134 -4.90 2.04 -3.04
C CYS A 134 -6.20 1.34 -3.44
N ARG A 135 -7.20 1.45 -2.56
CA ARG A 135 -8.57 0.94 -2.80
C ARG A 135 -9.18 1.40 -4.14
N TYR A 136 -8.83 2.59 -4.62
CA TYR A 136 -9.33 3.14 -5.89
C TYR A 136 -8.74 2.41 -7.10
N ILE A 137 -7.44 2.12 -7.07
CA ILE A 137 -6.78 1.33 -8.12
C ILE A 137 -7.39 -0.08 -8.16
N TRP A 138 -7.63 -0.70 -7.00
CA TRP A 138 -8.29 -2.01 -6.93
C TRP A 138 -9.72 -2.00 -7.48
N ALA A 139 -10.49 -0.93 -7.24
CA ALA A 139 -11.83 -0.78 -7.81
C ALA A 139 -11.78 -0.70 -9.34
N VAL A 140 -10.83 0.05 -9.89
CA VAL A 140 -10.63 0.20 -11.34
C VAL A 140 -10.12 -1.09 -11.98
N MET A 141 -9.16 -1.78 -11.35
CA MET A 141 -8.69 -3.08 -11.83
C MET A 141 -9.85 -4.10 -11.92
N LYS A 142 -10.72 -4.14 -10.90
CA LYS A 142 -11.93 -4.98 -10.94
C LYS A 142 -12.86 -4.58 -12.08
N PHE A 143 -13.08 -3.28 -12.27
CA PHE A 143 -13.97 -2.76 -13.33
C PHE A 143 -13.47 -3.11 -14.73
N ILE A 144 -12.18 -2.93 -15.00
CA ILE A 144 -11.55 -3.27 -16.29
C ILE A 144 -11.42 -4.80 -16.47
N GLY A 145 -11.48 -5.57 -15.38
CA GLY A 145 -11.32 -7.02 -15.40
C GLY A 145 -9.87 -7.51 -15.38
N ILE A 146 -8.93 -6.70 -14.86
CA ILE A 146 -7.52 -7.06 -14.73
C ILE A 146 -7.37 -8.12 -13.63
N ARG A 147 -7.06 -9.37 -13.99
CA ARG A 147 -6.94 -10.49 -13.04
C ARG A 147 -5.54 -10.68 -12.46
N ILE A 148 -4.52 -10.12 -13.11
CA ILE A 148 -3.12 -10.22 -12.70
C ILE A 148 -2.64 -8.83 -12.34
N ILE A 149 -2.05 -8.68 -11.16
CA ILE A 149 -1.46 -7.41 -10.73
C ILE A 149 -0.34 -7.04 -11.72
N PRO A 150 -0.44 -5.88 -12.40
CA PRO A 150 0.63 -5.40 -13.27
C PRO A 150 1.92 -5.17 -12.48
N ASP A 151 3.06 -5.48 -13.10
CA ASP A 151 4.40 -5.23 -12.51
C ASP A 151 4.61 -3.76 -12.17
N SER A 152 3.96 -2.85 -12.89
CA SER A 152 3.99 -1.40 -12.61
C SER A 152 3.40 -1.02 -11.25
N LEU A 153 2.60 -1.90 -10.65
CA LEU A 153 2.01 -1.74 -9.32
C LEU A 153 2.78 -2.50 -8.22
N ILE A 154 3.96 -3.03 -8.56
CA ILE A 154 4.82 -3.80 -7.66
C ILE A 154 6.17 -3.09 -7.56
N ILE A 155 6.47 -2.54 -6.39
CA ILE A 155 7.80 -1.99 -6.14
C ILE A 155 8.76 -3.15 -5.85
N LYS A 156 9.66 -3.42 -6.79
CA LYS A 156 10.81 -4.30 -6.55
C LYS A 156 11.74 -3.60 -5.55
N ARG A 157 11.99 -4.26 -4.41
CA ARG A 157 12.96 -3.82 -3.39
C ARG A 157 14.22 -4.66 -3.49
#